data_AF-A0A1I1QW33-F1
#
_entry.id   AF-A0A1I1QW33-F1
#
_cell.length_a   1.000
_cell.length_b   1.000
_cell.length_c   1.000
_cell.angle_alpha   90.00
_cell.angle_beta   90.00
_cell.angle_gamma   90.00
#
_symmetry.space_group_name_H-M   'P 1'
#
loop_
_entity.id
_entity.type
_entity.pdbx_description
1 polymer ?
#
loop_
_entity_poly.entity_id
_entity_poly.type
_entity_poly.pdbx_seq_one_letter_code
_entity_poly.pdbx_strand_id
1 'polypeptide(L)' 'MSKTNKKQYLKALNRRLKKETAGKIDAEFVFYPLGAKPKDATGVTASAPADESTLAIMEAVQARVFAKFEDGAVRS' A
#
# COMPACT_ATOMS: atom_id res chain seq x y z
N MET A 1 -7.76 5.44 -10.68
CA MET A 1 -8.27 4.37 -9.78
C MET A 1 -9.62 4.75 -9.19
N SER A 2 -10.63 3.87 -9.25
CA SER A 2 -11.92 4.08 -8.57
C SER A 2 -11.81 3.96 -7.04
N LYS A 3 -12.81 4.42 -6.28
CA LYS A 3 -12.85 4.29 -4.81
C LYS A 3 -12.72 2.84 -4.33
N THR A 4 -13.31 1.91 -5.08
CA THR A 4 -13.25 0.46 -4.79
C THR A 4 -11.84 -0.08 -5.02
N ASN A 5 -11.18 0.37 -6.09
CA ASN A 5 -9.81 -0.04 -6.41
C ASN A 5 -8.81 0.47 -5.36
N LYS A 6 -8.99 1.69 -4.83
CA LYS A 6 -8.12 2.24 -3.77
C LYS A 6 -8.19 1.44 -2.46
N LYS A 7 -9.39 1.00 -2.04
CA LYS A 7 -9.54 0.13 -0.86
C LYS A 7 -8.91 -1.25 -1.08
N GLN A 8 -9.14 -1.85 -2.24
CA GLN A 8 -8.55 -3.15 -2.60
C GLN A 8 -7.03 -3.06 -2.68
N TYR A 9 -6.51 -1.97 -3.24
CA TYR A 9 -5.09 -1.68 -3.32
C TYR A 9 -4.45 -1.59 -1.93
N LEU A 10 -5.02 -0.78 -1.02
CA LEU A 10 -4.54 -0.67 0.36
C LEU A 10 -4.52 -2.03 1.08
N LYS A 11 -5.59 -2.83 0.92
CA LYS A 11 -5.67 -4.18 1.50
C LYS A 11 -4.62 -5.12 0.94
N ALA A 12 -4.32 -5.03 -0.36
CA ALA A 12 -3.30 -5.84 -1.01
C ALA A 12 -1.89 -5.47 -0.52
N LEU A 13 -1.61 -4.18 -0.34
CA LEU A 13 -0.36 -3.69 0.24
C LEU A 13 -0.13 -4.24 1.65
N ASN A 14 -1.08 -4.04 2.58
CA ASN A 14 -0.93 -4.54 3.96
C ASN A 14 -0.84 -6.06 4.04
N ARG A 15 -1.60 -6.79 3.21
CA ARG A 15 -1.49 -8.25 3.13
C ARG A 15 -0.11 -8.68 2.66
N ARG A 16 0.50 -7.98 1.70
CA ARG A 16 1.81 -8.33 1.17
C ARG A 16 2.92 -7.93 2.12
N LEU A 17 2.82 -6.74 2.73
CA LEU A 17 3.73 -6.28 3.77
C LEU A 17 3.80 -7.27 4.92
N LYS A 18 2.66 -7.65 5.50
CA LYS A 18 2.60 -8.65 6.58
C LYS A 18 3.22 -10.00 6.21
N LYS A 19 3.14 -10.40 4.92
CA LYS A 19 3.78 -11.62 4.43
C LYS A 19 5.30 -11.47 4.30
N GLU A 20 5.78 -10.37 3.76
CA GLU A 20 7.22 -10.14 3.55
C GLU A 20 7.94 -9.90 4.88
N THR A 21 7.26 -9.28 5.84
CA THR A 21 7.83 -9.00 7.16
C THR A 21 7.57 -10.11 8.18
N ALA A 22 6.82 -11.14 7.81
CA ALA A 22 6.27 -12.14 8.74
C ALA A 22 5.55 -11.51 9.96
N GLY A 23 5.01 -10.30 9.81
CA GLY A 23 4.38 -9.53 10.90
C GLY A 23 5.34 -8.93 11.92
N LYS A 24 6.65 -8.86 11.63
CA LYS A 24 7.67 -8.31 12.53
C LYS A 24 7.78 -6.79 12.51
N ILE A 25 7.10 -6.14 11.58
CA ILE A 25 7.12 -4.69 11.41
C ILE A 25 5.76 -4.15 11.83
N ASP A 26 5.78 -3.13 12.69
CA ASP A 26 4.58 -2.46 13.25
C ASP A 26 4.08 -1.28 12.38
N ALA A 27 4.62 -1.18 11.16
CA ALA A 27 4.24 -0.21 10.15
C ALA A 27 3.24 -0.82 9.18
N GLU A 28 2.22 -0.06 8.83
CA GLU A 28 1.20 -0.44 7.86
C GLU A 28 1.03 0.68 6.81
N PHE A 29 0.55 0.31 5.64
CA PHE A 29 0.09 1.30 4.67
C PHE A 29 -1.26 1.86 5.11
N VAL A 30 -1.36 3.18 5.06
CA VAL A 30 -2.57 3.99 5.28
C VAL A 30 -2.76 4.98 4.15
N PHE A 31 -3.94 5.56 4.00
CA PHE A 31 -4.17 6.59 2.99
C PHE A 31 -3.42 7.88 3.31
N TYR A 32 -2.95 8.56 2.26
CA TYR A 32 -2.39 9.91 2.32
C TYR A 32 -3.37 10.93 1.72
N PRO A 33 -3.58 12.10 2.37
CA PRO A 33 -3.06 12.49 3.70
C PRO A 33 -3.61 11.61 4.83
N LEU A 34 -2.91 11.55 5.98
CA LEU A 34 -3.30 10.69 7.09
C LEU A 34 -4.75 10.92 7.51
N GLY A 35 -5.53 9.84 7.63
CA GLY A 35 -6.98 9.90 7.91
C GLY A 35 -7.86 10.18 6.69
N ALA A 36 -7.28 10.34 5.49
CA ALA A 36 -8.05 10.52 4.27
C ALA A 36 -8.94 9.30 3.99
N LYS A 37 -10.18 9.58 3.61
CA LYS A 37 -11.08 8.55 3.09
C LYS A 37 -10.59 8.13 1.71
N PRO A 38 -10.86 6.89 1.25
CA PRO A 38 -10.45 6.45 -0.09
C PRO A 38 -10.87 7.38 -1.24
N LYS A 39 -11.98 8.13 -1.05
CA LYS A 39 -12.45 9.12 -2.02
C LYS A 39 -11.52 10.34 -2.16
N ASP A 40 -10.89 10.76 -1.06
CA ASP A 40 -10.08 11.97 -0.97
C ASP A 40 -8.58 11.63 -0.90
N ALA A 41 -8.24 10.35 -0.72
CA ALA A 41 -6.88 9.86 -0.69
C ALA A 41 -6.19 10.09 -2.04
N THR A 42 -5.06 10.77 -2.02
CA THR A 42 -4.20 10.99 -3.19
C THR A 42 -3.16 9.87 -3.36
N GLY A 43 -2.87 9.15 -2.28
CA GLY A 43 -1.94 8.02 -2.29
C GLY A 43 -2.03 7.18 -1.02
N VAL A 44 -0.95 6.44 -0.76
CA VAL A 44 -0.74 5.68 0.46
C VAL A 44 0.59 6.11 1.09
N THR A 45 0.70 6.02 2.41
CA THR A 45 1.91 6.32 3.18
C THR A 45 2.03 5.32 4.34
N ALA A 46 3.14 5.36 5.08
CA ALA A 46 3.31 4.58 6.30
C ALA A 46 2.50 5.16 7.47
N SER A 47 1.93 4.29 8.30
CA SER A 47 1.16 4.65 9.50
C SER A 47 2.02 5.26 10.60
N ALA A 48 3.29 4.89 10.65
CA ALA A 48 4.25 5.28 11.67
C ALA A 48 5.60 5.63 11.02
N PRO A 49 6.47 6.37 11.72
CA PRO A 49 7.86 6.53 11.32
C PRO A 49 8.49 5.14 11.17
N ALA A 50 8.84 4.79 9.94
CA ALA A 50 9.50 3.54 9.60
C ALA A 50 11.01 3.78 9.50
N ASP A 51 11.80 2.82 9.93
CA ASP A 51 13.24 2.83 9.66
C ASP A 51 13.52 2.62 8.17
N GLU A 52 14.74 2.91 7.73
CA GLU A 52 15.12 2.86 6.31
C GLU A 52 14.94 1.46 5.71
N SER A 53 15.17 0.40 6.51
CA SER A 53 14.95 -0.99 6.09
C SER A 53 13.47 -1.29 5.84
N THR A 54 12.61 -0.81 6.74
CA THR A 54 11.16 -0.93 6.63
C THR A 54 10.65 -0.15 5.42
N LEU A 55 11.14 1.07 5.21
CA LEU A 55 10.79 1.90 4.06
C LEU A 55 11.13 1.19 2.74
N ALA A 56 12.33 0.60 2.64
CA ALA A 56 12.73 -0.15 1.45
C ALA A 56 11.80 -1.36 1.17
N ILE A 57 11.38 -2.08 2.21
CA ILE A 57 10.41 -3.18 2.08
C ILE A 57 9.05 -2.64 1.62
N MET A 58 8.58 -1.54 2.22
CA MET A 58 7.32 -0.91 1.84
C MET A 58 7.35 -0.44 0.38
N GLU A 59 8.41 0.22 -0.07
CA GLU A 59 8.57 0.62 -1.47
C GLU A 59 8.55 -0.57 -2.43
N ALA A 60 9.28 -1.65 -2.11
CA ALA A 60 9.28 -2.86 -2.91
C ALA A 60 7.90 -3.53 -2.98
N VAL A 61 7.19 -3.60 -1.85
CA VAL A 61 5.81 -4.10 -1.78
C VAL A 61 4.89 -3.23 -2.63
N GLN A 62 5.02 -1.91 -2.53
CA GLN A 62 4.22 -0.96 -3.29
C GLN A 62 4.43 -1.13 -4.79
N ALA A 63 5.68 -1.19 -5.26
CA ALA A 63 6.00 -1.39 -6.67
C ALA A 63 5.41 -2.70 -7.21
N ARG A 64 5.54 -3.81 -6.47
CA ARG A 64 5.00 -5.13 -6.88
C ARG A 64 3.48 -5.15 -6.95
N VAL A 65 2.81 -4.54 -5.97
CA VAL A 65 1.34 -4.50 -5.94
C VAL A 65 0.82 -3.54 -7.00
N PHE A 66 1.46 -2.39 -7.18
CA PHE A 66 1.12 -1.41 -8.20
C PHE A 66 1.24 -2.00 -9.61
N ALA A 67 2.36 -2.66 -9.91
CA ALA A 67 2.54 -3.34 -11.19
C ALA A 67 1.41 -4.35 -11.48
N LYS A 68 0.99 -5.15 -10.49
CA LYS A 68 -0.16 -6.06 -10.65
C LYS A 68 -1.49 -5.36 -10.86
N PHE A 69 -1.69 -4.19 -10.25
CA PHE A 69 -2.90 -3.41 -10.41
C PHE A 69 -2.95 -2.69 -11.77
N GLU A 70 -1.81 -2.23 -12.29
CA GLU A 70 -1.74 -1.70 -13.66
C GLU A 70 -1.91 -2.79 -14.70
N ASP A 71 -1.24 -3.94 -14.55
CA ASP A 71 -1.32 -5.04 -15.52
C ASP A 71 -2.74 -5.67 -15.61
N GLY A 72 -3.53 -5.54 -14.54
CA GLY A 72 -4.96 -5.88 -14.52
C GLY A 72 -5.87 -4.77 -15.05
N ALA A 73 -5.43 -3.50 -15.04
CA ALA A 73 -6.18 -2.36 -15.59
C ALA A 73 -5.92 -2.14 -17.09
N VAL A 74 -4.77 -2.58 -17.61
CA VAL A 74 -4.41 -2.50 -19.04
C VAL A 74 -5.13 -3.57 -19.88
N ARG A 75 -5.72 -4.61 -19.24
CA ARG A 75 -6.42 -5.72 -19.91
C ARG A 75 -7.96 -5.64 -19.88
N SER A 76 -8.56 -4.53 -19.41
CA SER A 76 -10.02 -4.36 -19.35
C SER A 76 -10.52 -3.32 -20.35
#